data_AF-D3E156-F1
#
_entry.id   AF-D3E156-F1
#
_cell.length_a   1.000
_cell.length_b   1.000
_cell.length_c   1.000
_cell.angle_alpha   90.00
_cell.angle_beta   90.00
_cell.angle_gamma   90.00
#
_symmetry.space_group_name_H-M   'P 1'
#
loop_
_entity.id
_entity.type
_entity.pdbx_description
1 polymer ?
#
loop_
_entity_poly.entity_id
_entity_poly.type
_entity_poly.pdbx_seq_one_letter_code
_entity_poly.pdbx_strand_id
1 'polypeptide(L)'
;MICPECGAENQDSAKFCKQCGTSLNPVATMKKTNSDESRPIKSGIFNENNSSPSSFEAKGSGGDNKNLIIICLTVIICAVLIAGGLIFLSNGSNNGNDSSDVGNSISLPDNSVNQTDDSQNQTDTEPAPKKSSVSDMKILSGSFTTGSSLSDKTWCSVYVGEKYAGEDVKISVLYSRDGSDLNQGKIVPKNVGSDGTVSVPSADAFKYYPDHALVTIYDSNGNVLDTQEVIMSAKSGTQTF
;
A
#
# COMPACT_ATOMS: atom_id res chain seq x y z
N MET A 1 -17.88 29.03 17.25
CA MET A 1 -16.49 29.42 16.93
C MET A 1 -15.95 28.55 15.80
N ILE A 2 -15.15 29.13 14.90
CA ILE A 2 -14.60 28.41 13.75
C ILE A 2 -13.20 27.88 14.09
N CYS A 3 -12.93 26.61 13.77
CA CYS A 3 -11.61 26.03 13.95
C CYS A 3 -10.61 26.65 12.96
N PRO A 4 -9.45 27.17 13.42
CA PRO A 4 -8.48 27.79 12.52
C PRO A 4 -7.75 26.78 11.62
N GLU A 5 -7.72 25.50 12.00
CA GLU A 5 -6.99 24.46 11.26
C GLU A 5 -7.82 23.83 10.15
N CYS A 6 -9.12 23.62 10.36
CA CYS A 6 -9.96 22.91 9.39
C CYS A 6 -11.23 23.67 8.96
N GLY A 7 -11.47 24.86 9.50
CA GLY A 7 -12.64 25.68 9.16
C GLY A 7 -13.98 25.17 9.73
N ALA A 8 -13.99 24.08 10.50
CA ALA A 8 -15.22 23.53 11.04
C ALA A 8 -15.87 24.45 12.09
N GLU A 9 -17.19 24.58 12.05
CA GLU A 9 -17.96 25.30 13.05
C GLU A 9 -18.18 24.46 14.32
N ASN A 10 -17.77 25.01 15.45
CA ASN A 10 -17.83 24.39 16.77
C ASN A 10 -18.63 25.26 17.74
N GLN A 11 -19.14 24.65 18.82
CA GLN A 11 -19.75 25.39 19.91
C GLN A 11 -18.72 26.34 20.54
N ASP A 12 -19.15 27.53 20.98
CA ASP A 12 -18.23 28.54 21.55
C ASP A 12 -17.56 28.09 22.85
N SER A 13 -18.12 27.11 23.55
CA SER A 13 -17.55 26.49 24.75
C SER A 13 -16.70 25.24 24.45
N ALA A 14 -16.55 24.85 23.18
CA ALA A 14 -15.81 23.66 22.80
C ALA A 14 -14.31 23.85 23.06
N LYS A 15 -13.71 22.98 23.89
CA LYS A 15 -12.26 23.00 24.16
C LYS A 15 -11.42 22.45 23.00
N PHE A 16 -12.03 21.60 22.16
CA PHE A 16 -11.42 20.96 21.00
C PHE A 16 -12.40 20.93 19.82
N CYS A 17 -11.87 20.95 18.60
CA CYS A 17 -12.64 20.87 17.38
C CYS A 17 -13.28 19.49 17.22
N LYS A 18 -14.59 19.44 16.98
CA LYS A 18 -15.34 18.19 16.76
C LYS A 18 -14.93 17.44 15.49
N GLN A 19 -14.30 18.11 14.54
CA GLN A 19 -13.94 17.54 13.24
C GLN A 19 -12.47 17.10 13.17
N CYS A 20 -11.53 17.90 13.68
CA CYS A 20 -10.09 17.60 13.58
C CYS A 20 -9.38 17.44 14.94
N GLY A 21 -10.07 17.66 16.06
CA GLY A 21 -9.49 17.54 17.41
C GLY A 21 -8.57 18.69 17.85
N THR A 22 -8.32 19.70 17.01
CA THR A 22 -7.50 20.87 17.36
C THR A 22 -8.06 21.59 18.59
N SER A 23 -7.22 21.95 19.56
CA SER A 23 -7.66 22.72 20.72
C SER A 23 -8.09 24.13 20.30
N LEU A 24 -9.26 24.55 20.77
CA LEU A 24 -9.88 25.83 20.43
C LEU A 24 -9.76 26.86 21.54
N ASN A 25 -8.98 26.58 22.60
CA ASN A 25 -8.84 27.52 23.71
C ASN A 25 -8.19 28.84 23.26
N PRO A 26 -8.71 30.00 23.69
CA PRO A 26 -8.10 31.29 23.42
C PRO A 26 -6.84 31.42 24.29
N VAL A 27 -5.69 31.01 23.75
CA VAL A 27 -4.40 31.29 24.38
C VAL A 27 -4.08 32.75 24.08
N ALA A 28 -4.19 33.58 25.12
CA ALA A 28 -3.59 34.90 25.14
C ALA A 28 -2.12 34.80 24.69
N THR A 29 -1.85 35.46 23.57
CA THR A 29 -0.60 36.00 23.07
C THR A 29 0.62 35.80 23.96
N MET A 30 1.61 35.02 23.49
CA MET A 30 3.03 35.29 23.78
C MET A 30 3.87 35.22 22.51
N LYS A 31 3.84 36.35 21.81
CA LYS A 31 4.93 37.06 21.12
C LYS A 31 6.26 36.28 20.93
N LYS A 32 6.56 35.95 19.67
CA LYS A 32 7.95 35.79 19.18
C LYS A 32 8.74 37.06 19.49
N THR A 33 9.91 36.92 20.11
CA THR A 33 10.96 37.95 20.07
C THR A 33 12.26 37.27 19.66
N ASN A 34 12.68 37.57 18.43
CA ASN A 34 14.06 37.45 18.00
C ASN A 34 14.87 38.53 18.71
N SER A 35 16.01 38.18 19.28
CA SER A 35 17.12 39.11 19.47
C SER A 35 18.42 38.32 19.51
N ASP A 36 19.21 38.55 18.46
CA ASP A 36 20.64 38.35 18.39
C ASP A 36 21.41 38.91 19.60
N GLU A 37 22.63 38.39 19.74
CA GLU A 37 23.84 39.08 20.19
C GLU A 37 24.39 38.84 21.63
N SER A 38 25.40 37.96 21.66
CA SER A 38 26.74 38.13 22.28
C SER A 38 27.00 38.08 23.81
N ARG A 39 27.72 37.00 24.17
CA ARG A 39 28.85 36.86 25.15
C ARG A 39 28.55 36.78 26.66
N PRO A 40 29.49 36.25 27.50
CA PRO A 40 30.56 35.27 27.27
C PRO A 40 30.49 34.01 28.16
N ILE A 41 31.21 32.99 27.71
CA ILE A 41 31.51 31.71 28.35
C ILE A 41 32.10 31.93 29.76
N LYS A 42 31.51 31.26 30.77
CA LYS A 42 32.18 30.97 32.05
C LYS A 42 32.23 29.45 32.24
N SER A 43 33.44 28.95 32.06
CA SER A 43 33.91 27.61 32.38
C SER A 43 33.73 27.31 33.87
N GLY A 44 33.01 26.23 34.17
CA GLY A 44 32.96 25.60 35.48
C GLY A 44 32.95 24.09 35.27
N ILE A 45 34.15 23.51 35.26
CA ILE A 45 34.37 22.07 35.34
C ILE A 45 33.95 21.64 36.75
N PHE A 46 32.91 20.83 36.87
CA PHE A 46 32.80 19.83 37.94
C PHE A 46 32.24 18.55 37.33
N ASN A 47 33.09 17.53 37.35
CA ASN A 47 32.84 16.16 36.98
C ASN A 47 32.52 15.44 38.29
N GLU A 48 31.33 14.87 38.46
CA GLU A 48 31.18 13.82 39.47
C GLU A 48 30.11 12.80 39.09
N ASN A 49 30.64 11.60 38.91
CA ASN A 49 29.95 10.34 38.75
C ASN A 49 28.90 10.17 39.85
N ASN A 50 27.70 9.71 39.48
CA ASN A 50 26.93 8.86 40.37
C ASN A 50 26.17 7.81 39.57
N SER A 51 26.84 6.67 39.46
CA SER A 51 26.24 5.36 39.35
C SER A 51 25.37 5.12 40.58
N SER A 52 24.11 4.76 40.39
CA SER A 52 23.40 3.92 41.35
C SER A 52 22.48 2.96 40.58
N PRO A 53 22.57 1.65 40.86
CA PRO A 53 21.83 0.61 40.15
C PRO A 53 20.46 0.43 40.80
N SER A 54 19.41 0.31 39.99
CA SER A 54 18.15 -0.29 40.45
C SER A 54 17.91 -1.57 39.67
N SER A 55 18.47 -2.64 40.22
CA SER A 55 18.04 -4.00 40.02
C SER A 55 16.54 -4.12 40.28
N PHE A 56 15.76 -4.40 39.23
CA PHE A 56 14.53 -5.15 39.38
C PHE A 56 14.75 -6.55 38.81
N GLU A 57 14.42 -7.49 39.66
CA GLU A 57 14.75 -8.90 39.60
C GLU A 57 14.10 -9.60 38.42
N ALA A 58 14.84 -10.55 37.86
CA ALA A 58 14.29 -11.62 37.04
C ALA A 58 13.44 -12.56 37.92
N LYS A 59 12.19 -12.82 37.52
CA LYS A 59 11.44 -14.02 37.94
C LYS A 59 10.63 -14.59 36.79
N GLY A 60 11.10 -15.74 36.30
CA GLY A 60 10.33 -16.98 36.25
C GLY A 60 9.06 -17.05 35.40
N SER A 61 9.21 -17.67 34.23
CA SER A 61 8.48 -18.88 33.80
C SER A 61 6.96 -18.95 34.07
N GLY A 62 6.19 -18.71 33.02
CA GLY A 62 4.83 -19.22 32.84
C GLY A 62 4.59 -19.40 31.34
N GLY A 63 5.04 -20.53 30.79
CA GLY A 63 4.85 -20.84 29.39
C GLY A 63 3.37 -21.08 29.10
N ASP A 64 2.73 -20.13 28.42
CA ASP A 64 1.43 -20.33 27.82
C ASP A 64 1.56 -21.33 26.67
N ASN A 65 1.29 -22.59 27.00
CA ASN A 65 1.14 -23.79 26.18
C ASN A 65 0.16 -23.70 25.00
N LYS A 66 -0.28 -22.50 24.61
CA LYS A 66 -1.19 -22.28 23.47
C LYS A 66 -0.46 -22.44 22.13
N ASN A 67 0.80 -22.01 22.04
CA ASN A 67 1.60 -22.17 20.82
C ASN A 67 2.09 -23.61 20.61
N LEU A 68 2.31 -24.37 21.69
CA LEU A 68 2.68 -25.79 21.63
C LEU A 68 1.49 -26.67 21.21
N ILE A 69 0.28 -26.33 21.66
CA ILE A 69 -0.96 -27.00 21.22
C ILE A 69 -1.22 -26.77 19.73
N ILE A 70 -1.00 -25.54 19.24
CA ILE A 70 -1.17 -25.23 17.80
C ILE A 70 -0.17 -26.01 16.94
N ILE A 71 1.09 -26.12 17.37
CA ILE A 71 2.11 -26.90 16.63
C ILE A 71 1.78 -28.41 16.64
N CYS A 72 1.30 -28.96 17.75
CA CYS A 72 0.88 -30.36 17.79
C CYS A 72 -0.34 -30.63 16.89
N LEU A 73 -1.33 -29.72 16.88
CA LEU A 73 -2.52 -29.86 16.04
C LEU A 73 -2.18 -29.77 14.54
N THR A 74 -1.28 -28.87 14.13
CA THR A 74 -0.87 -28.78 12.72
C THR A 74 -0.11 -30.02 12.27
N VAL A 75 0.81 -30.54 13.08
CA VAL A 75 1.55 -31.78 12.76
C VAL A 75 0.61 -32.99 12.64
N ILE A 76 -0.37 -33.13 13.54
CA ILE A 76 -1.36 -34.22 13.48
C ILE A 76 -2.23 -34.10 12.21
N ILE A 77 -2.69 -32.90 11.87
CA ILE A 77 -3.49 -32.67 10.65
C ILE A 77 -2.68 -33.00 9.39
N CYS A 78 -1.42 -32.55 9.32
CA CYS A 78 -0.53 -32.88 8.19
C CYS A 78 -0.30 -34.39 8.06
N ALA A 79 -0.10 -35.11 9.16
CA ALA A 79 0.08 -36.56 9.14
C ALA A 79 -1.18 -37.30 8.63
N VAL A 80 -2.38 -36.86 9.01
CA VAL A 80 -3.65 -37.44 8.54
C VAL A 80 -3.86 -37.18 7.04
N LEU A 81 -3.54 -35.99 6.53
CA LEU A 81 -3.64 -35.67 5.10
C LEU A 81 -2.67 -36.50 4.25
N ILE A 82 -1.45 -36.71 4.73
CA ILE A 82 -0.45 -37.54 4.04
C ILE A 82 -0.89 -39.01 4.03
N ALA A 83 -1.38 -39.54 5.16
CA ALA A 83 -1.88 -40.90 5.24
C ALA A 83 -3.15 -41.12 4.39
N GLY A 84 -4.08 -40.16 4.40
CA GLY A 84 -5.32 -40.21 3.60
C GLY A 84 -5.06 -40.10 2.09
N GLY A 85 -4.11 -39.26 1.68
CA GLY A 85 -3.71 -39.12 0.27
C GLY A 85 -3.13 -40.39 -0.32
N LEU A 86 -2.30 -41.13 0.44
CA LEU A 86 -1.71 -42.39 -0.02
C LEU A 86 -2.74 -43.50 -0.21
N ILE A 87 -3.83 -43.50 0.57
CA ILE A 87 -4.95 -44.44 0.39
C ILE A 87 -5.77 -44.08 -0.86
N PHE A 88 -5.92 -42.79 -1.17
CA PHE A 88 -6.67 -42.33 -2.35
C PHE A 88 -5.95 -42.62 -3.68
N LEU A 89 -4.61 -42.53 -3.72
CA LEU A 89 -3.85 -42.87 -4.93
C LEU A 89 -3.69 -44.38 -5.18
N SER A 90 -3.96 -45.22 -4.18
CA SER A 90 -3.80 -46.68 -4.31
C SER A 90 -5.02 -47.39 -4.89
N ASN A 91 -6.13 -46.67 -5.16
CA ASN A 91 -7.37 -47.26 -5.69
C ASN A 91 -7.69 -46.89 -7.15
N GLY A 92 -6.74 -46.37 -7.90
CA GLY A 92 -6.87 -46.09 -9.34
C GLY A 92 -6.23 -47.19 -10.19
N SER A 93 -6.84 -48.38 -10.23
CA SER A 93 -6.36 -49.50 -11.05
C SER A 93 -7.02 -49.48 -12.45
N ASN A 94 -6.15 -49.43 -13.47
CA ASN A 94 -6.19 -50.11 -14.76
C ASN A 94 -7.42 -50.02 -15.69
N ASN A 95 -7.21 -49.38 -16.84
CA ASN A 95 -7.47 -49.93 -18.19
C ASN A 95 -6.72 -49.02 -19.20
N GLY A 96 -5.80 -49.44 -20.06
CA GLY A 96 -5.78 -50.64 -20.90
C GLY A 96 -5.97 -50.19 -22.36
N ASN A 97 -4.86 -50.11 -23.11
CA ASN A 97 -4.64 -50.17 -24.57
C ASN A 97 -5.71 -49.59 -25.54
N ASP A 98 -5.32 -48.88 -26.60
CA ASP A 98 -4.80 -49.49 -27.84
C ASP A 98 -4.49 -48.47 -28.95
N SER A 99 -3.41 -48.80 -29.67
CA SER A 99 -3.11 -48.67 -31.11
C SER A 99 -3.28 -47.38 -31.94
N SER A 100 -2.14 -47.02 -32.51
CA SER A 100 -1.85 -46.47 -33.84
C SER A 100 -2.81 -46.84 -34.98
N ASP A 101 -3.08 -45.91 -35.89
CA ASP A 101 -2.96 -46.12 -37.35
C ASP A 101 -3.27 -44.80 -38.11
N VAL A 102 -2.31 -44.31 -38.90
CA VAL A 102 -2.24 -44.38 -40.38
C VAL A 102 -2.97 -43.23 -41.07
N GLY A 103 -2.19 -42.47 -41.83
CA GLY A 103 -2.66 -41.30 -42.55
C GLY A 103 -3.45 -41.63 -43.81
N ASN A 104 -4.01 -40.59 -44.41
CA ASN A 104 -4.00 -40.49 -45.85
C ASN A 104 -4.13 -39.03 -46.32
N SER A 105 -3.45 -38.78 -47.42
CA SER A 105 -3.28 -37.54 -48.15
C SER A 105 -4.27 -37.43 -49.32
N ILE A 106 -4.67 -36.19 -49.65
CA ILE A 106 -4.98 -35.66 -51.00
C ILE A 106 -6.26 -36.25 -51.66
N SER A 107 -7.32 -35.48 -52.00
CA SER A 107 -7.43 -34.63 -53.21
C SER A 107 -8.78 -33.88 -53.29
N LEU A 108 -8.73 -32.69 -53.90
CA LEU A 108 -9.76 -31.71 -54.33
C LEU A 108 -10.80 -32.25 -55.35
N PRO A 109 -11.69 -31.43 -56.00
CA PRO A 109 -12.17 -30.05 -55.76
C PRO A 109 -13.72 -29.94 -55.77
N ASP A 110 -14.28 -28.82 -55.31
CA ASP A 110 -15.53 -28.32 -55.92
C ASP A 110 -15.49 -26.80 -56.08
N ASN A 111 -16.00 -26.36 -57.22
CA ASN A 111 -15.73 -25.11 -57.89
C ASN A 111 -17.08 -24.41 -58.11
N SER A 112 -17.34 -23.29 -57.45
CA SER A 112 -18.39 -22.35 -57.89
C SER A 112 -18.06 -20.88 -57.53
N VAL A 113 -17.35 -20.22 -58.46
CA VAL A 113 -17.82 -19.06 -59.27
C VAL A 113 -19.24 -18.59 -58.90
N ASN A 114 -19.60 -17.31 -58.69
CA ASN A 114 -18.99 -16.01 -58.97
C ASN A 114 -19.77 -14.87 -58.26
N GLN A 115 -19.21 -13.67 -58.38
CA GLN A 115 -19.83 -12.33 -58.44
C GLN A 115 -19.79 -11.42 -57.20
N THR A 116 -18.84 -10.47 -57.34
CA THR A 116 -18.85 -9.04 -57.03
C THR A 116 -20.12 -8.43 -56.45
N ASP A 117 -19.93 -7.66 -55.37
CA ASP A 117 -20.47 -6.31 -55.30
C ASP A 117 -19.54 -5.38 -54.52
N ASP A 118 -19.21 -4.26 -55.15
CA ASP A 118 -18.53 -3.11 -54.56
C ASP A 118 -19.45 -2.45 -53.55
N SER A 119 -18.99 -2.27 -52.32
CA SER A 119 -19.50 -1.22 -51.44
C SER A 119 -18.39 -0.76 -50.52
N GLN A 120 -17.74 0.32 -50.95
CA GLN A 120 -17.03 1.22 -50.08
C GLN A 120 -18.00 1.72 -49.01
N ASN A 121 -17.76 1.35 -47.76
CA ASN A 121 -18.27 2.12 -46.63
C ASN A 121 -17.10 2.45 -45.70
N GLN A 122 -16.54 3.64 -45.93
CA GLN A 122 -15.82 4.36 -44.90
C GLN A 122 -16.81 4.69 -43.79
N THR A 123 -16.58 4.16 -42.61
CA THR A 123 -17.13 4.73 -41.38
C THR A 123 -15.97 4.82 -40.41
N ASP A 124 -15.38 6.01 -40.41
CA ASP A 124 -14.61 6.66 -39.36
C ASP A 124 -13.94 5.70 -38.37
N THR A 125 -12.73 5.29 -38.72
CA THR A 125 -11.73 4.87 -37.73
C THR A 125 -11.47 6.07 -36.84
N GLU A 126 -12.20 6.14 -35.73
CA GLU A 126 -11.83 6.94 -34.57
C GLU A 126 -10.33 6.73 -34.35
N PRO A 127 -9.49 7.78 -34.40
CA PRO A 127 -8.07 7.60 -34.18
C PRO A 127 -7.94 7.03 -32.78
N ALA A 128 -7.51 5.76 -32.70
CA ALA A 128 -7.24 5.08 -31.45
C ALA A 128 -6.54 6.07 -30.51
N PRO A 129 -6.99 6.23 -29.26
CA PRO A 129 -6.38 7.19 -28.34
C PRO A 129 -4.89 6.90 -28.34
N LYS A 130 -4.08 7.90 -28.72
CA LYS A 130 -2.62 7.79 -28.70
C LYS A 130 -2.27 7.27 -27.31
N LYS A 131 -1.84 6.00 -27.24
CA LYS A 131 -1.42 5.37 -26.00
C LYS A 131 -0.38 6.29 -25.38
N SER A 132 -0.78 6.98 -24.30
CA SER A 132 0.03 8.03 -23.70
C SER A 132 1.35 7.40 -23.26
N SER A 133 2.47 8.05 -23.54
CA SER A 133 3.78 7.53 -23.15
C SER A 133 3.81 7.41 -21.63
N VAL A 134 3.93 6.17 -21.13
CA VAL A 134 3.96 5.88 -19.68
C VAL A 134 5.15 6.58 -19.00
N SER A 135 6.23 6.85 -19.74
CA SER A 135 7.40 7.61 -19.28
C SER A 135 7.08 9.02 -18.76
N ASP A 136 5.98 9.64 -19.20
CA ASP A 136 5.59 10.98 -18.77
C ASP A 136 4.66 10.99 -17.55
N MET A 137 4.31 9.81 -17.01
CA MET A 137 3.42 9.68 -15.87
C MET A 137 4.01 10.38 -14.63
N LYS A 138 3.13 11.05 -13.88
CA LYS A 138 3.42 11.77 -12.63
C LYS A 138 2.31 11.55 -11.62
N ILE A 139 2.64 11.66 -10.35
CA ILE A 139 1.68 11.67 -9.25
C ILE A 139 1.09 13.08 -9.21
N LEU A 140 -0.21 13.20 -9.51
CA LEU A 140 -0.89 14.50 -9.57
C LEU A 140 -1.54 14.87 -8.25
N SER A 141 -2.05 13.87 -7.53
CA SER A 141 -2.61 13.99 -6.18
C SER A 141 -2.72 12.61 -5.55
N GLY A 142 -3.10 12.56 -4.28
CA GLY A 142 -3.44 11.30 -3.65
C GLY A 142 -4.09 11.44 -2.29
N SER A 143 -4.29 10.29 -1.66
CA SER A 143 -4.78 10.21 -0.30
C SER A 143 -4.19 9.03 0.45
N PHE A 144 -4.05 9.21 1.75
CA PHE A 144 -3.79 8.16 2.71
C PHE A 144 -5.04 7.96 3.57
N THR A 145 -5.44 6.70 3.79
CA THR A 145 -6.57 6.36 4.67
C THR A 145 -6.23 5.16 5.55
N THR A 146 -6.28 5.35 6.87
CA THR A 146 -6.12 4.33 7.90
C THR A 146 -7.35 4.34 8.80
N GLY A 147 -7.91 3.17 9.05
CA GLY A 147 -9.01 3.03 10.01
C GLY A 147 -8.57 3.21 11.47
N SER A 148 -9.50 3.02 12.41
CA SER A 148 -9.27 3.24 13.85
C SER A 148 -8.90 1.97 14.64
N SER A 149 -8.93 0.79 14.01
CA SER A 149 -8.52 -0.47 14.63
C SER A 149 -7.01 -0.67 14.53
N LEU A 150 -6.43 -1.41 15.49
CA LEU A 150 -5.03 -1.85 15.46
C LEU A 150 -4.74 -2.82 14.29
N SER A 151 -5.78 -3.39 13.68
CA SER A 151 -5.68 -4.25 12.51
C SER A 151 -5.83 -3.49 11.19
N ASP A 152 -6.12 -2.19 11.23
CA ASP A 152 -6.41 -1.43 10.02
C ASP A 152 -5.13 -1.08 9.28
N LYS A 153 -5.15 -1.39 7.98
CA LYS A 153 -4.06 -1.05 7.06
C LYS A 153 -4.20 0.39 6.61
N THR A 154 -3.06 0.99 6.27
CA THR A 154 -3.02 2.31 5.64
C THR A 154 -3.12 2.13 4.13
N TRP A 155 -4.16 2.64 3.52
CA TRP A 155 -4.31 2.72 2.07
C TRP A 155 -3.65 3.97 1.54
N CYS A 156 -2.88 3.83 0.47
CA CYS A 156 -2.45 4.93 -0.39
C CYS A 156 -3.21 4.81 -1.72
N SER A 157 -3.88 5.88 -2.13
CA SER A 157 -4.51 6.01 -3.44
C SER A 157 -3.92 7.22 -4.14
N VAL A 158 -3.21 7.02 -5.25
CA VAL A 158 -2.62 8.11 -6.04
C VAL A 158 -3.35 8.28 -7.36
N TYR A 159 -3.62 9.52 -7.75
CA TYR A 159 -4.17 9.85 -9.06
C TYR A 159 -3.03 10.22 -10.01
N VAL A 160 -2.92 9.49 -11.12
CA VAL A 160 -1.91 9.72 -12.16
C VAL A 160 -2.52 10.25 -13.47
N GLY A 161 -3.86 10.25 -13.56
CA GLY A 161 -4.61 10.74 -14.71
C GLY A 161 -5.32 9.64 -15.50
N GLU A 162 -6.57 9.89 -15.90
CA GLU A 162 -7.42 8.94 -16.65
C GLU A 162 -6.81 8.51 -18.00
N LYS A 163 -5.95 9.35 -18.60
CA LYS A 163 -5.24 9.03 -19.85
C LYS A 163 -4.30 7.83 -19.75
N TYR A 164 -4.01 7.37 -18.53
CA TYR A 164 -3.20 6.18 -18.26
C TYR A 164 -4.03 4.99 -17.76
N ALA A 165 -5.37 5.08 -17.77
CA ALA A 165 -6.23 3.98 -17.40
C ALA A 165 -5.86 2.68 -18.14
N GLY A 166 -5.80 1.57 -17.42
CA GLY A 166 -5.44 0.26 -17.97
C GLY A 166 -3.94 -0.01 -18.07
N GLU A 167 -3.07 0.97 -17.80
CA GLU A 167 -1.62 0.73 -17.83
C GLU A 167 -1.15 -0.07 -16.61
N ASP A 168 -0.22 -1.00 -16.83
CA ASP A 168 0.46 -1.72 -15.77
C ASP A 168 1.63 -0.90 -15.22
N VAL A 169 1.60 -0.68 -13.92
CA VAL A 169 2.60 0.08 -13.16
C VAL A 169 3.05 -0.72 -11.95
N LYS A 170 4.07 -0.21 -11.26
CA LYS A 170 4.38 -0.64 -9.90
C LYS A 170 4.36 0.57 -8.98
N ILE A 171 4.00 0.37 -7.73
CA ILE A 171 3.99 1.42 -6.71
C ILE A 171 4.71 0.93 -5.47
N SER A 172 5.52 1.82 -4.89
CA SER A 172 6.07 1.65 -3.54
C SER A 172 5.62 2.80 -2.66
N VAL A 173 5.34 2.49 -1.39
CA VAL A 173 5.04 3.48 -0.36
C VAL A 173 5.85 3.13 0.88
N LEU A 174 6.86 3.94 1.19
CA LEU A 174 7.59 3.89 2.45
C LEU A 174 6.90 4.80 3.45
N TYR A 175 6.35 4.23 4.52
CA TYR A 175 5.72 5.00 5.59
C TYR A 175 6.70 5.15 6.75
N SER A 176 6.75 6.34 7.34
CA SER A 176 7.59 6.60 8.50
C SER A 176 6.81 7.38 9.58
N ARG A 177 7.32 7.28 10.81
CA ARG A 177 6.77 7.88 12.02
C ARG A 177 7.93 8.38 12.86
N ASP A 178 7.94 9.67 13.19
CA ASP A 178 8.97 10.27 14.07
C ASP A 178 10.40 9.91 13.61
N GLY A 179 10.62 9.85 12.29
CA GLY A 179 11.92 9.50 11.67
C GLY A 179 12.25 8.01 11.57
N SER A 180 11.36 7.11 12.01
CA SER A 180 11.54 5.65 11.90
C SER A 180 10.60 5.05 10.88
N ASP A 181 11.10 4.12 10.07
CA ASP A 181 10.29 3.42 9.07
C ASP A 181 9.30 2.46 9.71
N LEU A 182 8.04 2.55 9.28
CA LEU A 182 6.95 1.66 9.68
C LEU A 182 6.84 0.43 8.77
N ASN A 183 7.40 0.51 7.56
CA ASN A 183 7.45 -0.60 6.62
C ASN A 183 8.75 -0.56 5.78
N GLN A 184 8.87 -1.47 4.81
CA GLN A 184 10.07 -1.59 3.96
C GLN A 184 9.94 -0.93 2.58
N GLY A 185 8.86 -0.20 2.30
CA GLY A 185 8.62 0.34 0.94
C GLY A 185 8.61 -0.73 -0.15
N LYS A 186 7.89 -1.84 0.07
CA LYS A 186 7.82 -2.93 -0.93
C LYS A 186 7.17 -2.44 -2.22
N ILE A 187 7.76 -2.81 -3.35
CA ILE A 187 7.22 -2.53 -4.69
C ILE A 187 6.08 -3.51 -4.98
N VAL A 188 4.91 -2.97 -5.33
CA VAL A 188 3.68 -3.73 -5.59
C VAL A 188 3.22 -3.47 -7.03
N PRO A 189 3.07 -4.50 -7.88
CA PRO A 189 2.45 -4.36 -9.20
C PRO A 189 0.97 -3.99 -9.08
N LYS A 190 0.53 -3.02 -9.89
CA LYS A 190 -0.84 -2.53 -9.97
C LYS A 190 -1.20 -2.14 -11.40
N ASN A 191 -2.50 -2.10 -11.68
CA ASN A 191 -3.02 -1.50 -12.89
C ASN A 191 -3.66 -0.15 -12.53
N VAL A 192 -3.54 0.84 -13.41
CA VAL A 192 -4.20 2.13 -13.25
C VAL A 192 -5.69 1.96 -13.50
N GLY A 193 -6.52 2.34 -12.52
CA GLY A 193 -7.97 2.28 -12.62
C GLY A 193 -8.52 3.10 -13.79
N SER A 194 -9.78 2.83 -14.18
CA SER A 194 -10.49 3.62 -15.20
C SER A 194 -10.62 5.10 -14.83
N ASP A 195 -10.58 5.39 -13.53
CA ASP A 195 -10.58 6.73 -12.95
C ASP A 195 -9.17 7.32 -12.84
N GLY A 196 -8.13 6.70 -13.39
CA GLY A 196 -6.75 7.17 -13.30
C GLY A 196 -6.07 6.96 -11.94
N THR A 197 -6.67 6.18 -11.04
CA THR A 197 -6.14 5.96 -9.68
C THR A 197 -5.36 4.66 -9.55
N VAL A 198 -4.29 4.67 -8.75
CA VAL A 198 -3.55 3.48 -8.31
C VAL A 198 -3.67 3.37 -6.79
N SER A 199 -4.31 2.31 -6.29
CA SER A 199 -4.52 2.10 -4.86
C SER A 199 -3.79 0.86 -4.32
N VAL A 200 -3.04 1.05 -3.24
CA VAL A 200 -2.27 0.00 -2.55
C VAL A 200 -2.44 0.09 -1.03
N PRO A 201 -2.81 -1.02 -0.35
CA PRO A 201 -2.76 -1.07 1.10
C PRO A 201 -1.32 -1.32 1.59
N SER A 202 -1.00 -0.85 2.79
CA SER A 202 0.19 -1.27 3.50
C SER A 202 0.20 -2.80 3.69
N ALA A 203 1.40 -3.40 3.68
CA ALA A 203 1.55 -4.84 3.91
C ALA A 203 1.02 -5.23 5.30
N ASP A 204 1.35 -4.42 6.29
CA ASP A 204 1.01 -4.61 7.70
C ASP A 204 0.19 -3.42 8.23
N ALA A 205 -0.60 -3.66 9.27
CA ALA A 205 -1.25 -2.61 10.03
C ALA A 205 -0.23 -1.92 10.95
N PHE A 206 -0.43 -0.63 11.21
CA PHE A 206 0.46 0.14 12.07
C PHE A 206 -0.25 0.51 13.36
N LYS A 207 0.50 0.49 14.46
CA LYS A 207 -0.01 0.99 15.75
C LYS A 207 -0.27 2.50 15.74
N TYR A 208 0.47 3.23 14.91
CA TYR A 208 0.44 4.68 14.82
C TYR A 208 0.17 5.13 13.39
N TYR A 209 -0.52 6.26 13.23
CA TYR A 209 -0.64 6.90 11.94
C TYR A 209 0.73 7.43 11.48
N PRO A 210 1.14 7.15 10.24
CA PRO A 210 2.35 7.74 9.69
C PRO A 210 2.25 9.28 9.69
N ASP A 211 3.38 9.95 9.86
CA ASP A 211 3.51 11.41 9.65
C ASP A 211 4.36 11.77 8.43
N HIS A 212 4.91 10.76 7.78
CA HIS A 212 5.69 10.91 6.55
C HIS A 212 5.45 9.70 5.64
N ALA A 213 5.46 9.96 4.33
CA ALA A 213 5.48 8.93 3.32
C ALA A 213 6.33 9.33 2.11
N LEU A 214 7.08 8.37 1.57
CA LEU A 214 7.72 8.47 0.26
C LEU A 214 6.98 7.55 -0.71
N VAL A 215 6.27 8.14 -1.67
CA VAL A 215 5.49 7.42 -2.68
C VAL A 215 6.26 7.40 -3.99
N THR A 216 6.51 6.23 -4.55
CA THR A 216 7.20 6.08 -5.83
C THR A 216 6.35 5.27 -6.80
N ILE A 217 6.12 5.81 -7.99
CA ILE A 217 5.49 5.09 -9.11
C ILE A 217 6.58 4.71 -10.11
N TYR A 218 6.49 3.48 -10.60
CA TYR A 218 7.38 2.89 -11.59
C TYR A 218 6.58 2.38 -12.79
N ASP A 219 7.24 2.27 -13.93
CA ASP A 219 6.69 1.53 -15.06
C ASP A 219 6.65 0.01 -14.78
N SER A 220 6.08 -0.75 -15.71
CA SER A 220 6.01 -2.22 -15.64
C SER A 220 7.39 -2.90 -15.62
N ASN A 221 8.42 -2.24 -16.16
CA ASN A 221 9.81 -2.72 -16.15
C ASN A 221 10.52 -2.43 -14.81
N GLY A 222 9.97 -1.53 -13.98
CA GLY A 222 10.54 -1.11 -12.71
C GLY A 222 11.40 0.15 -12.79
N ASN A 223 11.35 0.89 -13.89
CA ASN A 223 11.97 2.22 -13.98
C ASN A 223 11.13 3.24 -13.22
N VAL A 224 11.78 4.12 -12.45
CA VAL A 224 11.08 5.18 -11.72
C VAL A 224 10.46 6.17 -12.71
N LEU A 225 9.17 6.46 -12.54
CA LEU A 225 8.44 7.48 -13.28
C LEU A 225 8.30 8.76 -12.48
N ASP A 226 7.99 8.62 -11.19
CA ASP A 226 7.85 9.76 -10.27
C ASP A 226 8.04 9.36 -8.81
N THR A 227 8.41 10.33 -7.97
CA THR A 227 8.55 10.17 -6.53
C THR A 227 8.02 11.41 -5.82
N GLN A 228 7.05 11.21 -4.93
CA GLN A 228 6.47 12.27 -4.12
C GLN A 228 6.74 12.02 -2.64
N GLU A 229 7.35 13.00 -2.00
CA GLU A 229 7.47 13.06 -0.54
C GLU A 229 6.25 13.77 0.04
N VAL A 230 5.62 13.18 1.06
CA VAL A 230 4.40 13.70 1.67
C VAL A 230 4.55 13.76 3.19
N ILE A 231 4.32 14.94 3.75
CA ILE A 231 4.22 15.17 5.20
C ILE A 231 2.75 15.11 5.60
N MET A 232 2.46 14.36 6.65
CA MET A 232 1.11 14.09 7.11
C MET A 232 0.97 14.40 8.61
N SER A 233 -0.24 14.73 9.02
CA SER A 233 -0.63 14.81 10.42
C SER A 233 -0.64 13.43 11.07
N ALA A 234 0.04 13.32 12.20
CA ALA A 234 0.02 12.19 13.12
C ALA A 234 -1.38 11.79 13.65
N LYS A 235 -2.39 12.64 13.46
CA LYS A 235 -3.67 12.59 14.18
C LYS A 235 -4.88 12.32 13.30
N SER A 236 -4.69 12.23 11.97
CA SER A 236 -5.79 11.99 11.04
C SER A 236 -5.67 10.65 10.36
N GLY A 237 -6.76 9.89 10.38
CA GLY A 237 -6.88 8.64 9.62
C GLY A 237 -6.97 8.87 8.12
N THR A 238 -7.52 9.99 7.64
CA THR A 238 -7.61 10.30 6.20
C THR A 238 -6.99 11.65 5.88
N GLN A 239 -6.12 11.69 4.88
CA GLN A 239 -5.36 12.87 4.46
C GLN A 239 -5.13 12.86 2.96
N THR A 240 -5.18 14.03 2.32
CA THR A 240 -4.96 14.20 0.88
C THR A 240 -3.71 15.05 0.63
N PHE A 241 -3.08 14.85 -0.51
CA PHE A 241 -1.93 15.62 -0.97
C PHE A 241 -2.01 15.88 -2.47
#